data_AF-A0A935KDB4-F1
#
_entry.id   AF-A0A935KDB4-F1
#
_cell.length_a   1.000
_cell.length_b   1.000
_cell.length_c   1.000
_cell.angle_alpha   90.00
_cell.angle_beta   90.00
_cell.angle_gamma   90.00
#
_symmetry.space_group_name_H-M   'P 1'
#
loop_
_entity.id
_entity.type
_entity.pdbx_description
1 polymer ?
#
loop_
_entity_poly.entity_id
_entity_poly.type
_entity_poly.pdbx_seq_one_letter_code
_entity_poly.pdbx_strand_id
1 'polypeptide(L)'
;MLGVDTLHYYDLYTSLVKKVDLHFTVEQGQQAILDALTPLKSEYLSTVKKSFDNRWIDFIPTEGKRSGAYSSGSAYDVHPYILMNWNDDYESLSTLAHELGHTMHSFYSNSNQPFAKADYATFVAEIASTINETLLNNYMVNKANSDEEKTFLARQLS
;
A
#
# COMPACT_ATOMS: atom_id res chain seq x y z
N MET A 1 28.27 -5.35 -5.43
CA MET A 1 28.48 -5.23 -3.97
C MET A 1 29.05 -3.84 -3.68
N LEU A 2 28.75 -3.24 -2.53
CA LEU A 2 28.94 -1.81 -2.20
C LEU A 2 30.38 -1.25 -2.35
N GLY A 3 31.39 -2.10 -2.55
CA GLY A 3 32.77 -1.64 -2.80
C GLY A 3 33.42 -0.97 -1.59
N VAL A 4 32.92 -1.24 -0.38
CA VAL A 4 33.45 -0.70 0.88
C VAL A 4 34.33 -1.73 1.58
N ASP A 5 35.46 -1.29 2.14
CA ASP A 5 36.41 -2.14 2.87
C ASP A 5 35.90 -2.56 4.26
N THR A 6 35.00 -1.78 4.85
CA THR A 6 34.36 -2.08 6.14
C THR A 6 32.92 -1.61 6.12
N LEU A 7 32.00 -2.51 6.48
CA LEU A 7 30.56 -2.24 6.51
C LEU A 7 30.20 -1.45 7.77
N HIS A 8 29.69 -0.23 7.62
CA HIS A 8 29.21 0.59 8.72
C HIS A 8 27.69 0.57 8.82
N TYR A 9 27.14 1.07 9.95
CA TYR A 9 25.69 1.09 10.18
C TYR A 9 24.92 1.89 9.11
N TYR A 10 25.50 2.96 8.58
CA TYR A 10 24.90 3.75 7.51
C TYR A 10 24.93 3.05 6.14
N ASP A 11 25.79 2.03 5.96
CA ASP A 11 25.83 1.24 4.73
C ASP A 11 24.72 0.18 4.70
N LEU A 12 24.16 -0.20 5.86
CA LEU A 12 23.09 -1.19 5.98
C LEU A 12 21.80 -0.78 5.24
N TYR A 13 21.57 0.53 5.12
CA TYR A 13 20.37 1.08 4.48
C TYR A 13 20.64 1.56 3.05
N THR A 14 21.86 1.36 2.53
CA THR A 14 22.18 1.73 1.15
C THR A 14 21.64 0.68 0.17
N SER A 15 20.84 1.12 -0.81
CA SER A 15 20.33 0.21 -1.83
C SER A 15 21.49 -0.39 -2.63
N LEU A 16 21.56 -1.72 -2.69
CA LEU A 16 22.55 -2.44 -3.48
C LEU A 16 22.25 -2.41 -4.99
N VAL A 17 21.11 -1.84 -5.41
CA VAL A 17 20.65 -1.74 -6.81
C VAL A 17 20.44 -0.26 -7.14
N LYS A 18 20.78 0.12 -8.38
CA LYS A 18 20.54 1.48 -8.87
C LYS A 18 19.06 1.82 -8.70
N LYS A 19 18.78 3.01 -8.16
CA LYS A 19 17.41 3.50 -8.00
C LYS A 19 16.74 3.50 -9.37
N VAL A 20 15.62 2.79 -9.49
CA VAL A 20 14.77 2.82 -10.68
C VAL A 20 13.73 3.90 -10.45
N ASP A 21 13.63 4.82 -11.38
CA ASP A 21 12.70 5.94 -11.30
C ASP A 21 11.33 5.49 -11.84
N LEU A 22 10.56 4.84 -10.97
CA LEU A 22 9.18 4.47 -11.27
C LEU A 22 8.24 5.58 -10.82
N HIS A 23 7.50 6.13 -11.78
CA HIS A 23 6.59 7.22 -11.57
C HIS A 23 5.15 6.80 -11.78
N PHE A 24 4.27 7.12 -10.84
CA PHE A 24 2.84 6.80 -10.89
C PHE A 24 2.02 8.01 -10.46
N THR A 25 1.14 8.51 -11.32
CA THR A 25 0.08 9.42 -10.83
C THR A 25 -0.86 8.66 -9.91
N VAL A 26 -1.66 9.37 -9.11
CA VAL A 26 -2.68 8.76 -8.25
C VAL A 26 -3.60 7.82 -9.05
N GLU A 27 -4.06 8.24 -10.23
CA GLU A 27 -4.95 7.45 -11.10
C GLU A 27 -4.26 6.20 -11.63
N GLN A 28 -2.98 6.32 -12.04
CA GLN A 28 -2.18 5.16 -12.46
C GLN A 28 -1.99 4.19 -11.31
N GLY A 29 -1.75 4.70 -10.10
CA GLY A 29 -1.62 3.89 -8.89
C GLY A 29 -2.91 3.16 -8.53
N GLN A 30 -4.05 3.85 -8.56
CA GLN A 30 -5.37 3.23 -8.36
C GLN A 30 -5.63 2.10 -9.34
N GLN A 31 -5.34 2.30 -10.62
CA GLN A 31 -5.52 1.25 -11.64
C GLN A 31 -4.56 0.07 -11.42
N ALA A 32 -3.29 0.34 -11.11
CA ALA A 32 -2.32 -0.71 -10.82
C ALA A 32 -2.74 -1.58 -9.63
N ILE A 33 -3.29 -0.97 -8.58
CA ILE A 33 -3.83 -1.68 -7.42
C ILE A 33 -5.05 -2.52 -7.81
N LEU A 34 -6.01 -1.96 -8.55
CA LEU A 34 -7.20 -2.72 -8.99
C LEU A 34 -6.81 -3.95 -9.82
N ASP A 35 -5.85 -3.79 -10.73
CA ASP A 35 -5.34 -4.89 -11.55
C ASP A 35 -4.66 -5.95 -10.66
N ALA A 36 -3.77 -5.52 -9.77
CA ALA A 36 -3.01 -6.40 -8.90
C ALA A 36 -3.89 -7.20 -7.94
N LEU A 37 -4.98 -6.60 -7.46
CA LEU A 37 -5.90 -7.22 -6.51
C LEU A 37 -6.99 -8.07 -7.18
N THR A 38 -6.96 -8.23 -8.51
CA THR A 38 -7.90 -9.10 -9.26
C THR A 38 -8.10 -10.49 -8.64
N PRO A 39 -7.06 -11.18 -8.09
CA PRO A 39 -7.23 -12.47 -7.42
C PRO A 39 -8.20 -12.46 -6.23
N LEU A 40 -8.43 -11.31 -5.59
CA LEU A 40 -9.37 -11.13 -4.47
C LEU A 40 -10.84 -11.02 -4.92
N LYS A 41 -11.09 -11.08 -6.23
CA LYS A 41 -12.41 -11.13 -6.88
C LYS A 41 -13.20 -9.81 -6.80
N SER A 42 -14.30 -9.80 -7.56
CA SER A 42 -15.09 -8.60 -7.87
C SER A 42 -15.67 -7.89 -6.65
N GLU A 43 -16.08 -8.62 -5.60
CA GLU A 43 -16.64 -8.01 -4.39
C GLU A 43 -15.61 -7.12 -3.68
N TYR A 44 -14.39 -7.64 -3.47
CA TYR A 44 -13.29 -6.89 -2.89
C TYR A 44 -12.94 -5.67 -3.74
N LEU A 45 -12.75 -5.88 -5.04
CA LEU A 45 -12.42 -4.81 -5.99
C LEU A 45 -13.50 -3.72 -6.05
N SER A 46 -14.78 -4.09 -5.93
CA SER A 46 -15.87 -3.13 -5.93
C SER A 46 -15.81 -2.19 -4.72
N THR A 47 -15.38 -2.70 -3.57
CA THR A 47 -15.24 -1.91 -2.33
C THR A 47 -13.99 -1.03 -2.40
N VAL A 48 -12.87 -1.56 -2.92
CA VAL A 48 -11.67 -0.75 -3.19
C VAL A 48 -12.00 0.39 -4.15
N LYS A 49 -12.67 0.10 -5.27
CA LYS A 49 -13.10 1.12 -6.23
C LYS A 49 -14.03 2.16 -5.58
N LYS A 50 -14.96 1.72 -4.72
CA LYS A 50 -15.82 2.63 -3.95
C LYS A 50 -15.00 3.60 -3.10
N SER A 51 -13.90 3.14 -2.49
CA SER A 51 -13.03 4.00 -1.68
C SER A 51 -12.37 5.13 -2.49
N PHE A 52 -11.99 4.83 -3.74
CA PHE A 52 -11.43 5.81 -4.68
C PHE A 52 -12.51 6.81 -5.14
N ASP A 53 -13.69 6.31 -5.52
CA ASP A 53 -14.76 7.14 -6.07
C ASP A 53 -15.44 8.04 -5.02
N ASN A 54 -15.38 7.68 -3.73
CA ASN A 54 -16.16 8.33 -2.67
C ASN A 54 -15.31 9.08 -1.63
N ARG A 55 -14.10 9.50 -2.00
CA ARG A 55 -13.22 10.34 -1.15
C ARG A 55 -12.91 9.74 0.23
N TRP A 56 -12.66 8.43 0.30
CA TRP A 56 -12.18 7.82 1.54
C TRP A 56 -10.72 8.19 1.80
N ILE A 57 -10.02 8.66 0.76
CA ILE A 57 -8.58 8.85 0.75
C ILE A 57 -8.25 10.33 0.54
N ASP A 58 -7.40 10.88 1.41
CA ASP A 58 -6.80 12.19 1.26
C ASP A 58 -5.35 12.06 0.77
N PHE A 59 -5.15 12.16 -0.54
CA PHE A 59 -3.88 11.89 -1.23
C PHE A 59 -2.83 13.00 -1.13
N ILE A 60 -3.26 14.25 -1.28
CA ILE A 60 -2.35 15.34 -1.65
C ILE A 60 -1.57 15.84 -0.43
N PRO A 61 -0.23 15.93 -0.49
CA PRO A 61 0.56 16.58 0.55
C PRO A 61 0.20 18.06 0.67
N THR A 62 -0.02 18.54 1.90
CA THR A 62 -0.31 19.95 2.19
C THR A 62 0.47 20.44 3.39
N GLU A 63 0.69 21.75 3.48
CA GLU A 63 1.42 22.36 4.60
C GLU A 63 0.71 22.04 5.93
N GLY A 64 1.47 21.53 6.90
CA GLY A 64 0.94 21.13 8.21
C GLY A 64 0.20 19.78 8.22
N LYS A 65 0.07 19.08 7.09
CA LYS A 65 -0.49 17.72 7.05
C LYS A 65 0.43 16.75 7.80
N ARG A 66 -0.17 15.80 8.51
CA ARG A 66 0.56 14.74 9.20
C ARG A 66 1.41 13.94 8.19
N SER A 67 2.66 13.67 8.54
CA SER A 67 3.58 12.87 7.73
C SER A 67 3.18 11.40 7.66
N GLY A 68 3.60 10.71 6.59
CA GLY A 68 3.35 9.29 6.38
C GLY A 68 1.96 8.99 5.83
N ALA A 69 1.48 7.78 6.09
CA ALA A 69 0.14 7.33 5.78
C ALA A 69 -0.45 6.52 6.94
N TYR A 70 -1.78 6.45 7.02
CA TYR A 70 -2.51 5.53 7.90
C TYR A 70 -3.98 5.38 7.46
N SER A 71 -4.56 4.22 7.80
CA SER A 71 -6.00 3.95 7.77
C SER A 71 -6.64 4.12 9.14
N SER A 72 -7.86 4.68 9.17
CA SER A 72 -8.67 4.89 10.36
C SER A 72 -10.06 4.31 10.17
N GLY A 73 -10.31 3.14 10.76
CA GLY A 73 -11.59 2.43 10.76
C GLY A 73 -12.45 2.62 12.01
N SER A 74 -12.02 3.46 12.97
CA SER A 74 -12.64 3.59 14.29
C SER A 74 -14.06 4.16 14.29
N ALA A 75 -14.46 4.81 13.19
CA ALA A 75 -15.81 5.32 13.03
C ALA A 75 -16.72 4.20 12.51
N TYR A 76 -17.26 3.40 13.44
CA TYR A 76 -17.92 2.13 13.17
C TYR A 76 -19.06 2.17 12.15
N ASP A 77 -19.99 3.14 12.26
CA ASP A 77 -21.16 3.25 11.38
C ASP A 77 -20.88 3.94 10.04
N VAL A 78 -19.61 4.27 9.76
CA VAL A 78 -19.19 4.92 8.52
C VAL A 78 -18.06 4.16 7.87
N HIS A 79 -17.74 4.55 6.63
CA HIS A 79 -16.61 3.97 5.94
C HIS A 79 -15.28 4.43 6.56
N PRO A 80 -14.23 3.60 6.52
CA PRO A 80 -12.90 4.01 6.97
C PRO A 80 -12.31 5.12 6.10
N TYR A 81 -11.27 5.77 6.63
CA TYR A 81 -10.54 6.83 5.95
C TYR A 81 -9.06 6.51 5.85
N ILE A 82 -8.43 6.90 4.75
CA ILE A 82 -6.97 6.86 4.57
C ILE A 82 -6.46 8.29 4.49
N LEU A 83 -5.46 8.62 5.29
CA LEU A 83 -4.64 9.80 5.11
C LEU A 83 -3.29 9.35 4.54
N MET A 84 -2.81 9.99 3.48
CA MET A 84 -1.46 9.76 2.98
C MET A 84 -0.85 11.01 2.35
N ASN A 85 0.45 10.91 2.02
CA ASN A 85 1.18 11.93 1.28
C ASN A 85 1.75 11.27 0.02
N TRP A 86 1.04 11.43 -1.10
CA TRP A 86 1.43 10.85 -2.38
C TRP A 86 2.55 11.66 -3.05
N ASN A 87 3.64 10.98 -3.42
CA ASN A 87 4.83 11.59 -4.04
C ASN A 87 5.13 11.03 -5.45
N ASP A 88 4.12 10.45 -6.11
CA ASP A 88 4.19 9.86 -7.44
C ASP A 88 5.32 8.83 -7.64
N ASP A 89 5.61 8.05 -6.61
CA ASP A 89 6.64 7.01 -6.63
C ASP A 89 6.07 5.63 -6.25
N TYR A 90 6.89 4.59 -6.42
CA TYR A 90 6.51 3.23 -6.04
C TYR A 90 6.22 3.10 -4.53
N GLU A 91 6.92 3.85 -3.69
CA GLU A 91 6.71 3.83 -2.23
C GLU A 91 5.29 4.31 -1.88
N SER A 92 4.83 5.39 -2.51
CA SER A 92 3.45 5.89 -2.36
C SER A 92 2.43 4.85 -2.82
N LEU A 93 2.71 4.18 -3.94
CA LEU A 93 1.86 3.11 -4.48
C LEU A 93 1.76 1.92 -3.52
N SER A 94 2.89 1.44 -3.00
CA SER A 94 2.94 0.33 -2.04
C SER A 94 2.23 0.70 -0.73
N THR A 95 2.50 1.91 -0.23
CA THR A 95 1.84 2.45 0.97
C THR A 95 0.33 2.51 0.81
N LEU A 96 -0.18 2.95 -0.34
CA LEU A 96 -1.62 2.96 -0.60
C LEU A 96 -2.21 1.53 -0.58
N ALA A 97 -1.52 0.55 -1.17
CA ALA A 97 -1.96 -0.84 -1.14
C ALA A 97 -2.01 -1.41 0.29
N HIS A 98 -1.01 -1.09 1.12
CA HIS A 98 -0.95 -1.41 2.54
C HIS A 98 -2.16 -0.86 3.29
N GLU A 99 -2.40 0.45 3.19
CA GLU A 99 -3.50 1.12 3.89
C GLU A 99 -4.88 0.68 3.39
N LEU A 100 -5.00 0.30 2.12
CA LEU A 100 -6.21 -0.33 1.59
C LEU A 100 -6.48 -1.68 2.24
N GLY A 101 -5.44 -2.46 2.58
CA GLY A 101 -5.60 -3.71 3.31
C GLY A 101 -6.25 -3.49 4.67
N HIS A 102 -5.74 -2.52 5.44
CA HIS A 102 -6.37 -2.11 6.69
C HIS A 102 -7.78 -1.57 6.51
N THR A 103 -8.00 -0.73 5.50
CA THR A 103 -9.30 -0.11 5.19
C THR A 103 -10.34 -1.18 4.85
N MET A 104 -9.99 -2.17 4.03
CA MET A 104 -10.91 -3.25 3.70
C MET A 104 -11.18 -4.14 4.92
N HIS A 105 -10.17 -4.43 5.74
CA HIS A 105 -10.36 -5.19 6.98
C HIS A 105 -11.32 -4.47 7.94
N SER A 106 -11.15 -3.15 8.14
CA SER A 106 -12.07 -2.32 8.92
C SER A 106 -13.48 -2.31 8.32
N PHE A 107 -13.59 -2.08 7.01
CA PHE A 107 -14.89 -2.01 6.33
C PHE A 107 -15.70 -3.31 6.50
N TYR A 108 -15.07 -4.46 6.26
CA TYR A 108 -15.74 -5.75 6.38
C TYR A 108 -16.04 -6.11 7.84
N SER A 109 -15.15 -5.77 8.79
CA SER A 109 -15.40 -6.04 10.21
C SER A 109 -16.57 -5.20 10.72
N ASN A 110 -16.57 -3.89 10.45
CA ASN A 110 -17.65 -2.98 10.86
C ASN A 110 -18.99 -3.37 10.24
N SER A 111 -19.00 -3.84 8.98
CA SER A 111 -20.24 -4.21 8.28
C SER A 111 -20.82 -5.57 8.71
N ASN A 112 -20.03 -6.44 9.33
CA ASN A 112 -20.44 -7.83 9.63
C ASN A 112 -20.38 -8.21 11.12
N GLN A 113 -19.77 -7.39 11.96
CA GLN A 113 -19.68 -7.61 13.41
C GLN A 113 -20.37 -6.47 14.16
N PRO A 114 -21.03 -6.74 15.30
CA PRO A 114 -21.50 -5.68 16.18
C PRO A 114 -20.31 -4.86 16.70
N PHE A 115 -20.52 -3.58 17.04
CA PHE A 115 -19.49 -2.66 17.53
C PHE A 115 -18.51 -3.30 18.54
N ALA A 116 -19.04 -4.00 19.55
CA ALA A 116 -18.25 -4.64 20.60
C ALA A 116 -17.31 -5.79 20.11
N LYS A 117 -17.41 -6.19 18.84
CA LYS A 117 -16.63 -7.28 18.22
C LYS A 117 -15.99 -6.89 16.90
N ALA A 118 -16.09 -5.63 16.49
CA ALA A 118 -15.56 -5.17 15.21
C ALA A 118 -14.05 -4.92 15.25
N ASP A 119 -13.50 -4.66 16.44
CA ASP A 119 -12.06 -4.51 16.63
C ASP A 119 -11.31 -5.85 16.50
N TYR A 120 -10.10 -5.76 15.95
CA TYR A 120 -9.20 -6.89 15.73
C TYR A 120 -7.79 -6.53 16.21
N ALA A 121 -7.01 -7.54 16.58
CA ALA A 121 -5.64 -7.34 17.03
C ALA A 121 -4.74 -6.86 15.87
N THR A 122 -3.76 -6.00 16.17
CA THR A 122 -2.81 -5.45 15.19
C THR A 122 -2.14 -6.54 14.35
N PHE A 123 -1.74 -7.65 14.97
CA PHE A 123 -1.15 -8.77 14.24
C PHE A 123 -2.04 -9.30 13.10
N VAL A 124 -3.36 -9.36 13.33
CA VAL A 124 -4.32 -9.79 12.30
C VAL A 124 -4.56 -8.67 11.28
N ALA A 125 -4.46 -7.41 11.70
CA ALA A 125 -4.55 -6.26 10.81
C ALA A 125 -3.46 -6.28 9.73
N GLU A 126 -2.23 -6.60 10.11
CA GLU A 126 -1.07 -6.65 9.20
C GLU A 126 -1.16 -7.75 8.15
N ILE A 127 -1.92 -8.82 8.40
CA ILE A 127 -2.13 -9.87 7.40
C ILE A 127 -2.81 -9.29 6.16
N ALA A 128 -3.81 -8.42 6.34
CA ALA A 128 -4.55 -7.83 5.23
C ALA A 128 -3.71 -6.82 4.42
N SER A 129 -2.93 -5.96 5.10
CA SER A 129 -2.06 -4.99 4.45
C SER A 129 -0.92 -5.68 3.68
N THR A 130 -0.22 -6.63 4.32
CA THR A 130 0.89 -7.35 3.68
C THR A 130 0.43 -8.21 2.50
N ILE A 131 -0.77 -8.80 2.52
CA ILE A 131 -1.32 -9.52 1.36
C ILE A 131 -1.49 -8.57 0.18
N ASN A 132 -2.05 -7.38 0.39
CA ASN A 132 -2.24 -6.40 -0.69
C ASN A 132 -0.92 -5.93 -1.29
N GLU A 133 0.07 -5.61 -0.45
CA GLU A 133 1.43 -5.27 -0.90
C GLU A 133 2.06 -6.41 -1.68
N THR A 134 1.92 -7.65 -1.20
CA THR A 134 2.47 -8.84 -1.86
C THR A 134 1.85 -9.05 -3.23
N LEU A 135 0.54 -8.88 -3.36
CA LEU A 135 -0.16 -8.98 -4.65
C LEU A 135 0.27 -7.88 -5.62
N LEU A 136 0.35 -6.64 -5.14
CA LEU A 136 0.85 -5.50 -5.91
C LEU A 136 2.28 -5.74 -6.39
N ASN A 137 3.18 -6.13 -5.50
CA ASN A 137 4.57 -6.37 -5.84
C ASN A 137 4.71 -7.49 -6.89
N ASN A 138 4.02 -8.61 -6.69
CA ASN A 138 4.01 -9.71 -7.66
C ASN A 138 3.50 -9.24 -9.04
N TYR A 139 2.44 -8.43 -9.08
CA TYR A 139 1.94 -7.83 -10.32
C TYR A 139 2.99 -6.96 -10.99
N MET A 140 3.67 -6.09 -10.24
CA MET A 140 4.69 -5.18 -10.77
C MET A 140 5.93 -5.93 -11.24
N VAL A 141 6.42 -6.92 -10.49
CA VAL A 141 7.56 -7.78 -10.88
C VAL A 141 7.29 -8.51 -12.19
N ASN A 142 6.04 -8.97 -12.40
CA ASN A 142 5.64 -9.65 -13.64
C ASN A 142 5.50 -8.70 -14.84
N LYS A 143 5.33 -7.39 -14.59
CA LYS A 143 5.23 -6.35 -15.62
C LYS A 143 6.50 -5.53 -15.84
N ALA A 144 7.55 -5.79 -15.05
CA ALA A 144 8.82 -5.08 -15.16
C ALA A 144 9.40 -5.18 -16.58
N ASN A 145 9.91 -4.05 -17.09
CA ASN A 145 10.41 -3.94 -18.46
C ASN A 145 11.92 -4.19 -18.58
N SER A 146 12.61 -4.32 -17.45
CA SER A 146 14.06 -4.54 -17.37
C SER A 146 14.42 -5.41 -16.18
N ASP A 147 15.59 -6.04 -16.23
CA ASP A 147 16.13 -6.82 -15.12
C ASP A 147 16.43 -5.92 -13.91
N GLU A 148 16.82 -4.67 -14.13
CA GLU A 148 17.02 -3.67 -13.08
C GLU A 148 15.72 -3.35 -12.35
N GLU A 149 14.64 -3.06 -13.08
CA GLU A 149 13.30 -2.82 -12.52
C GLU A 149 12.79 -4.03 -11.76
N LYS A 150 12.94 -5.23 -12.35
CA LYS A 150 12.54 -6.48 -11.71
C LYS A 150 13.30 -6.72 -10.40
N THR A 151 14.61 -6.46 -10.39
CA THR A 151 15.45 -6.61 -9.20
C THR A 151 15.11 -5.56 -8.14
N PHE A 152 14.83 -4.32 -8.54
CA PHE A 152 14.36 -3.26 -7.64
C PHE A 152 13.05 -3.67 -6.96
N LEU A 153 12.05 -4.08 -7.74
CA LEU A 153 10.74 -4.48 -7.23
C LEU A 153 10.82 -5.73 -6.36
N ALA A 154 11.59 -6.75 -6.75
CA ALA A 154 11.70 -8.01 -5.99
C ALA A 154 12.27 -7.83 -4.57
N ARG A 155 12.95 -6.71 -4.30
CA ARG A 155 13.50 -6.38 -2.97
C ARG A 155 12.53 -5.65 -2.06
N GLN A 156 11.39 -5.21 -2.57
CA GLN A 156 10.42 -4.44 -1.79
C GLN A 156 9.63 -5.33 -0.81
N LEU A 157 9.70 -6.66 -0.96
CA LEU A 157 9.09 -7.65 -0.05
C LEU A 157 10.10 -8.36 0.87
N SER A 158 11.39 -8.01 0.79
CA SER A 158 12.49 -8.73 1.47
C SER A 158 13.05 -8.00 2.67
#